data_AF-B5Y633-F1
#
_entry.id   AF-B5Y633-F1
#
_cell.length_a   1.000
_cell.length_b   1.000
_cell.length_c   1.000
_cell.angle_alpha   90.00
_cell.angle_beta   90.00
_cell.angle_gamma   90.00
#
_symmetry.space_group_name_H-M   'P 1'
#
loop_
_entity.id
_entity.type
_entity.pdbx_description
1 polymer ?
#
loop_
_entity_poly.entity_id
_entity_poly.type
_entity_poly.pdbx_seq_one_letter_code
_entity_poly.pdbx_strand_id
1 'polypeptide(L)' 'MFDEKLQSTLDYKKIKRNVSYKTLIRLELYKLEKHFMGEDIYRPFVAEW' A
#
# COMPACT_ATOMS: atom_id res chain seq x y z
N MET A 1 19.31 0.69 7.84
CA MET A 1 18.33 0.30 8.89
C MET A 1 16.87 0.58 8.50
N PHE A 2 16.45 1.79 8.12
CA PHE A 2 15.05 2.08 7.70
C PHE A 2 14.80 1.83 6.20
N ASP A 3 15.74 2.23 5.34
CA ASP A 3 15.64 1.98 3.89
C ASP A 3 15.54 0.48 3.56
N GLU A 4 16.28 -0.36 4.29
CA GLU A 4 16.23 -1.82 4.14
C GLU A 4 14.85 -2.39 4.47
N LYS A 5 14.17 -1.83 5.49
CA LYS A 5 12.77 -2.18 5.77
C LYS A 5 11.85 -1.72 4.65
N LEU A 6 12.07 -0.55 4.05
CA LEU A 6 11.28 -0.08 2.91
C LEU A 6 11.42 -0.95 1.66
N GLN A 7 12.62 -1.51 1.46
CA GLN A 7 12.94 -2.42 0.37
C GLN A 7 12.41 -3.84 0.60
N SER A 8 12.20 -4.24 1.86
CA SER A 8 11.66 -5.56 2.17
C SER A 8 10.29 -5.77 1.50
N THR A 9 10.11 -6.95 0.91
CA THR A 9 8.92 -7.33 0.17
C THR A 9 8.02 -8.22 1.01
N LEU A 10 6.72 -7.96 0.96
CA LEU A 10 5.71 -8.81 1.58
C LEU A 10 4.74 -9.33 0.53
N ASP A 11 4.25 -10.54 0.73
CA ASP A 11 3.23 -11.14 -0.14
C ASP A 11 1.91 -10.43 0.10
N TYR A 12 1.49 -9.63 -0.88
CA TYR A 12 0.24 -8.90 -0.80
C TYR A 12 -0.85 -9.71 -1.50
N LYS A 13 -1.60 -10.46 -0.68
CA LYS A 13 -2.67 -11.39 -1.09
C LYS A 13 -3.64 -10.77 -2.12
N LYS A 14 -3.94 -9.47 -2.02
CA LYS A 14 -4.88 -8.77 -2.92
C LYS A 14 -4.33 -8.53 -4.34
N ILE A 15 -3.02 -8.44 -4.54
CA ILE A 15 -2.39 -8.28 -5.87
C ILE A 15 -1.72 -9.60 -6.33
N LYS A 16 -1.69 -10.63 -5.47
CA LYS A 16 -1.03 -11.93 -5.70
C LYS A 16 0.42 -11.77 -6.17
N ARG A 17 1.09 -10.74 -5.67
CA ARG A 17 2.49 -10.41 -5.99
C ARG A 17 3.19 -9.89 -4.75
N ASN A 18 4.49 -10.14 -4.70
CA ASN A 18 5.38 -9.54 -3.71
C ASN A 18 5.50 -8.04 -4.00
N VAL A 19 5.16 -7.22 -3.01
CA VAL A 19 5.27 -5.76 -3.09
C VAL A 19 6.15 -5.29 -1.94
N SER A 20 7.03 -4.33 -2.21
CA SER A 20 7.81 -3.70 -1.15
C SER A 20 6.95 -2.76 -0.31
N TYR A 21 7.35 -2.53 0.95
CA TYR A 21 6.70 -1.52 1.80
C TYR A 21 6.64 -0.14 1.12
N LYS A 22 7.66 0.23 0.36
CA LYS A 22 7.67 1.46 -0.44
C LYS A 22 6.51 1.52 -1.44
N THR A 23 6.20 0.41 -2.10
CA THR A 23 5.09 0.32 -3.05
C THR A 23 3.74 0.36 -2.35
N LEU A 24 3.61 -0.28 -1.19
CA LEU A 24 2.39 -0.21 -0.38
C LEU A 24 2.06 1.21 0.07
N ILE A 25 3.07 1.95 0.53
CA ILE A 25 2.90 3.36 0.91
C ILE A 25 2.39 4.19 -0.27
N ARG A 26 2.90 3.95 -1.49
CA ARG A 26 2.40 4.63 -2.69
C ARG A 26 0.94 4.28 -3.00
N LEU A 27 0.57 3.01 -2.83
CA LEU A 27 -0.82 2.58 -3.03
C LEU A 27 -1.78 3.22 -2.01
N GLU A 28 -1.35 3.40 -0.76
CA GLU A 28 -2.13 4.14 0.24
C GLU A 28 -2.30 5.61 -0.16
N LEU A 29 -1.21 6.27 -0.59
CA LEU A 29 -1.27 7.66 -1.05
C LEU A 29 -2.22 7.83 -2.24
N TYR A 30 -2.19 6.91 -3.21
CA TYR A 30 -3.15 6.92 -4.33
C TYR A 30 -4.61 6.79 -3.87
N LYS A 31 -4.87 5.97 -2.84
CA LYS A 31 -6.23 5.85 -2.28
C LYS A 31 -6.67 7.13 -1.58
N LEU A 32 -5.76 7.82 -0.91
CA LEU A 32 -6.03 9.12 -0.28
C LEU A 32 -6.28 10.20 -1.33
N GLU A 33 -5.46 10.26 -2.38
CA GLU A 33 -5.64 11.22 -3.48
C GLU A 33 -7.02 11.07 -4.13
N LYS A 34 -7.42 9.85 -4.49
CA LYS A 34 -8.77 9.57 -5.03
C LYS A 34 -9.89 9.93 -4.06
N HIS A 35 -9.64 9.76 -2.77
CA HIS A 35 -10.60 10.16 -1.74
C HIS A 35 -10.78 11.67 -1.67
N PHE A 36 -9.70 12.44 -1.76
CA PHE A 36 -9.76 13.90 -1.81
C PHE A 36 -10.37 14.42 -3.12
N MET A 37 -10.21 13.70 -4.23
CA MET A 37 -10.86 14.01 -5.51
C MET A 37 -12.36 13.64 -5.53
N GLY A 38 -12.88 12.98 -4.49
CA GLY A 38 -14.29 12.62 -4.37
C GLY A 38 -14.71 11.45 -5.27
N GLU A 39 -13.76 10.70 -5.83
CA GLU A 39 -14.03 9.59 -6.74
C GLU A 39 -14.32 8.28 -6.01
N ASP A 40 -13.61 8.00 -4.90
CA ASP A 40 -13.73 6.75 -4.15
C ASP A 40 -13.53 6.99 -2.63
N ILE A 41 -14.19 6.20 -1.78
CA ILE A 41 -14.07 6.35 -0.32
C ILE A 41 -12.81 5.62 0.13
N TYR A 42 -11.91 6.34 0.82
CA TYR A 42 -10.68 5.76 1.35
C TYR A 42 -10.99 4.54 2.21
N ARG A 43 -10.48 3.38 1.78
CA ARG A 43 -10.44 2.16 2.59
C ARG A 43 -8.99 1.83 2.94
N PRO A 44 -8.62 1.85 4.23
CA PRO A 44 -7.26 1.56 4.64
C PRO A 44 -6.89 0.13 4.24
N PHE A 45 -5.62 -0.05 3.90
CA PHE A 45 -5.10 -1.41 3.77
C PHE A 45 -5.07 -2.08 5.16
N VAL A 46 -5.71 -3.25 5.25
CA VAL A 46 -5.63 -4.13 6.41
C VAL A 46 -4.78 -5.32 6.00
N ALA A 47 -3.62 -5.48 6.63
CA ALA A 47 -2.80 -6.67 6.48
C ALA A 47 -3.45 -7.81 7.26
N GLU A 48 -4.08 -8.74 6.56
CA GLU A 48 -4.45 -10.04 7.12
C GLU A 48 -3.24 -10.97 7.01
N TRP A 49 -2.54 -11.14 8.13
CA TRP A 49 -1.37 -12.02 8.27
C TRP A 49 -1.81 -13.47 8.01
#